data_AF-A0A1Y6FLM0-F1
#
_entry.id   AF-A0A1Y6FLM0-F1
#
_cell.length_a   1.000
_cell.length_b   1.000
_cell.length_c   1.000
_cell.angle_alpha   90.00
_cell.angle_beta   90.00
_cell.angle_gamma   90.00
#
_symmetry.space_group_name_H-M   'P 1'
#
loop_
_entity.id
_entity.type
_entity.pdbx_description
1 polymer ?
#
loop_
_entity_poly.entity_id
_entity_poly.type
_entity_poly.pdbx_seq_one_letter_code
_entity_poly.pdbx_strand_id
1 'polypeptide(L)' 'MRRKDFPVTIHRQRKHEAEQAIKDLEERGFVLIFPLTELKSDGKTFTRDSYNRKIFVENTENSCWIAKMRKVEEA' A
#
# COMPACT_ATOMS: atom_id res chain seq x y z
N MET A 1 -17.44 -22.62 -15.42
CA MET A 1 -16.43 -21.53 -15.58
C MET A 1 -15.72 -21.36 -14.24
N ARG A 2 -14.39 -21.58 -14.20
CA ARG A 2 -13.59 -21.36 -12.98
C ARG A 2 -13.40 -19.84 -12.85
N ARG A 3 -13.91 -19.21 -11.78
CA ARG A 3 -13.67 -17.77 -11.55
C ARG A 3 -12.17 -17.59 -11.35
N LYS A 4 -11.56 -16.72 -12.14
CA LYS A 4 -10.15 -16.38 -11.96
C LYS A 4 -10.07 -15.56 -10.68
N ASP A 5 -9.65 -16.17 -9.58
CA ASP A 5 -9.49 -15.45 -8.32
C ASP A 5 -8.44 -14.37 -8.50
N PHE A 6 -8.89 -13.11 -8.46
CA PHE A 6 -8.00 -11.96 -8.47
C PHE A 6 -7.32 -11.84 -7.11
N PRO A 7 -6.00 -11.56 -7.09
CA PRO A 7 -5.29 -11.34 -5.83
C PRO A 7 -5.84 -10.10 -5.12
N VAL A 8 -6.05 -10.22 -3.82
CA VAL A 8 -6.41 -9.10 -2.95
C VAL A 8 -5.14 -8.33 -2.63
N THR A 9 -5.16 -7.02 -2.84
CA THR A 9 -4.02 -6.15 -2.52
C THR A 9 -4.38 -5.24 -1.34
N ILE A 10 -3.57 -5.29 -0.29
CA ILE A 10 -3.69 -4.45 0.89
C ILE A 10 -2.82 -3.20 0.68
N HIS A 11 -3.38 -2.03 0.93
CA HIS A 11 -2.66 -0.75 0.96
C HIS A 11 -2.97 -0.02 2.27
N ARG A 12 -1.96 0.29 3.08
CA ARG A 12 -2.12 1.03 4.35
C ARG A 12 -0.96 1.99 4.58
N GLN A 13 -1.20 3.09 5.30
CA GLN A 13 -0.12 4.02 5.64
C GLN A 13 0.70 3.52 6.83
N ARG A 14 0.05 2.88 7.81
CA ARG A 14 0.71 2.40 9.02
C ARG A 14 0.97 0.90 8.95
N LYS A 15 2.14 0.48 9.43
CA LYS A 15 2.55 -0.94 9.42
C LYS A 15 1.58 -1.84 10.19
N HIS A 16 1.18 -1.43 11.40
CA HIS A 16 0.30 -2.24 12.24
C HIS A 16 -1.10 -2.47 11.64
N GLU A 17 -1.64 -1.48 10.90
CA GLU A 17 -2.91 -1.64 10.18
C GLU A 17 -2.78 -2.65 9.04
N ALA A 18 -1.63 -2.67 8.37
CA ALA A 18 -1.34 -3.63 7.32
C ALA A 18 -1.19 -5.06 7.89
N GLU A 19 -0.46 -5.20 9.01
CA GLU A 19 -0.30 -6.48 9.71
C GLU A 19 -1.64 -7.03 10.21
N GLN A 20 -2.49 -6.18 10.79
CA GLN A 20 -3.83 -6.57 11.21
C GLN A 20 -4.69 -7.02 10.02
N ALA A 21 -4.67 -6.29 8.91
CA ALA A 21 -5.42 -6.65 7.72
C ALA A 21 -4.94 -7.98 7.09
N ILE A 22 -3.63 -8.26 7.16
CA ILE A 22 -3.07 -9.55 6.72
C ILE A 22 -3.63 -10.67 7.60
N LYS A 23 -3.56 -10.52 8.92
CA LYS A 23 -4.05 -11.52 9.87
C LYS A 23 -5.54 -11.82 9.66
N ASP A 24 -6.37 -10.79 9.49
CA ASP A 24 -7.79 -10.94 9.22
C ASP A 24 -8.07 -11.71 7.92
N LEU A 25 -7.19 -11.60 6.92
CA LEU A 25 -7.30 -12.32 5.65
C LEU A 25 -6.74 -13.75 5.75
N GLU A 26 -5.67 -13.96 6.51
CA GLU A 26 -5.16 -15.30 6.80
C GLU A 26 -6.22 -16.16 7.52
N GLU A 27 -6.91 -15.59 8.51
CA GLU A 27 -8.05 -16.24 9.19
C GLU A 27 -9.20 -16.59 8.24
N ARG A 28 -9.32 -15.89 7.10
CA ARG A 28 -10.31 -16.14 6.05
C ARG A 28 -9.82 -17.11 4.97
N GLY A 29 -8.67 -17.76 5.17
CA GLY A 29 -8.08 -18.72 4.23
C GLY A 29 -7.35 -18.08 3.05
N PHE A 30 -6.85 -16.85 3.22
CA PHE A 30 -5.96 -16.24 2.24
C PHE A 30 -4.49 -16.50 2.59
N VAL A 31 -3.65 -16.64 1.57
CA VAL A 31 -2.20 -16.81 1.69
C VAL A 31 -1.48 -15.65 1.01
N LEU A 32 -0.40 -15.18 1.63
CA LEU A 32 0.48 -14.16 1.08
C LEU A 32 1.16 -14.65 -0.21
N ILE A 33 1.01 -13.85 -1.28
CA ILE A 33 1.76 -14.00 -2.54
C ILE A 33 2.91 -13.00 -2.59
N PHE A 34 2.68 -11.79 -2.05
CA PHE A 34 3.67 -10.73 -2.00
C PHE A 34 3.80 -10.25 -0.55
N PRO A 35 5.01 -10.29 0.02
CA PRO A 35 5.23 -9.97 1.42
C PRO A 35 4.91 -8.52 1.72
N LEU A 36 4.61 -8.23 2.97
CA LEU A 36 4.39 -6.88 3.46
C LEU A 36 5.64 -6.03 3.22
N THR A 37 5.55 -5.10 2.28
CA THR A 37 6.66 -4.26 1.84
C THR A 37 6.33 -2.79 2.02
N GLU A 38 7.27 -2.01 2.55
CA GLU A 38 7.15 -0.56 2.61
C GLU A 38 7.59 0.05 1.28
N LEU A 39 6.67 0.73 0.60
CA LEU A 39 6.99 1.58 -0.54
C LEU A 39 7.19 3.00 -0.02
N LYS A 40 8.38 3.54 -0.22
CA LYS A 40 8.72 4.92 0.09
C LYS A 40 8.77 5.73 -1.20
N SER A 41 8.24 6.95 -1.15
CA SER A 41 8.32 7.90 -2.25
C SER A 41 8.71 9.27 -1.70
N ASP A 42 9.77 9.81 -2.27
CA ASP A 42 10.20 11.18 -1.99
C ASP A 42 9.53 12.15 -2.96
N GLY A 43 9.02 13.23 -2.41
CA GLY A 43 8.38 14.31 -3.13
C GLY A 43 8.99 15.66 -2.77
N LYS A 44 8.54 16.70 -3.48
CA LYS A 44 8.93 18.08 -3.22
C LYS A 44 7.67 18.94 -3.20
N THR A 45 7.51 19.73 -2.15
CA THR A 45 6.43 20.71 -2.06
C THR A 45 6.91 22.05 -2.58
N PHE A 46 6.09 22.68 -3.43
CA PHE A 46 6.33 24.00 -3.97
C PHE A 46 5.17 24.93 -3.62
N THR A 47 5.48 26.12 -3.13
CA THR A 47 4.52 27.22 -2.96
C THR A 47 4.63 28.20 -4.12
N ARG A 48 3.77 29.22 -4.14
CA ARG A 48 3.84 30.32 -5.12
C ARG A 48 4.03 31.66 -4.41
N ASP A 49 4.83 32.54 -4.99
CA ASP A 49 4.97 33.92 -4.53
C ASP A 49 3.89 34.86 -5.10
N SER A 50 3.99 36.14 -4.75
CA SER A 50 3.12 37.22 -5.26
C SER A 50 3.23 37.43 -6.78
N TYR A 51 4.27 36.90 -7.42
CA TYR A 51 4.48 36.91 -8.87
C TYR A 51 4.15 35.54 -9.50
N ASN A 52 3.47 34.65 -8.77
CA ASN A 52 3.06 33.32 -9.22
C ASN A 52 4.21 32.38 -9.63
N ARG A 53 5.44 32.64 -9.17
CA ARG A 53 6.62 31.78 -9.40
C ARG A 53 6.63 30.64 -8.40
N LYS A 54 7.01 29.43 -8.84
CA LYS A 54 7.14 28.27 -7.96
C LYS A 54 8.38 28.43 -7.08
N ILE A 55 8.21 28.40 -5.77
CA ILE A 55 9.28 28.42 -4.78
C ILE A 55 9.29 27.07 -4.07
N PHE A 56 10.45 26.41 -4.03
CA PHE A 56 10.64 25.20 -3.26
C PHE A 56 10.48 25.49 -1.76
N VAL A 57 9.71 24.66 -1.07
CA VAL A 57 9.48 24.79 0.37
C VAL A 57 10.27 23.72 1.11
N GLU A 58 9.97 22.46 0.83
CA GLU A 58 10.53 21.32 1.56
C GLU A 58 10.44 20.03 0.73
N ASN A 59 11.23 19.04 1.14
CA ASN A 59 11.06 17.67 0.67
C ASN A 59 9.96 17.00 1.51
N THR A 60 9.13 16.19 0.87
CA THR A 60 8.11 15.39 1.55
C THR A 60 8.47 13.93 1.44
N GLU A 61 8.42 13.22 2.56
CA GLU A 61 8.53 11.77 2.58
C GLU A 61 7.14 11.18 2.73
N ASN A 62 6.79 10.23 1.85
CA ASN A 62 5.55 9.48 1.97
C ASN A 62 5.89 7.99 1.94
N SER A 63 5.21 7.20 2.76
CA SER A 63 5.32 5.75 2.71
C SER A 63 3.96 5.07 2.77
N CYS A 64 3.85 3.97 2.06
CA CYS A 64 2.70 3.08 2.10
C CYS A 64 3.14 1.63 2.16
N TRP A 65 2.47 0.86 2.99
CA TRP A 65 2.65 -0.57 3.12
C TRP A 65 1.73 -1.31 2.15
N ILE A 66 2.32 -2.21 1.37
CA ILE A 66 1.62 -3.04 0.40
C ILE A 66 1.85 -4.52 0.66
N ALA A 67 0.80 -5.33 0.53
CA ALA A 67 0.87 -6.78 0.52
C ALA A 67 -0.13 -7.33 -0.50
N LYS A 68 0.13 -8.52 -1.07
CA LYS A 68 -0.82 -9.20 -1.96
C LYS A 68 -1.10 -10.60 -1.45
N MET A 69 -2.37 -10.98 -1.44
CA MET A 69 -2.84 -12.25 -0.94
C MET A 69 -3.76 -12.93 -1.95
N ARG A 70 -3.83 -14.26 -1.91
CA ARG A 70 -4.74 -15.09 -2.71
C ARG A 70 -5.60 -15.92 -1.80
N LYS A 71 -6.85 -16.17 -2.17
CA LYS A 71 -7.65 -17.19 -1.51
C LYS A 71 -7.10 -18.58 -1.87
N VAL A 72 -6.98 -19.45 -0.87
CA VAL A 72 -6.71 -20.87 -1.11
C VAL A 72 -8.04 -21.52 -1.45
N GLU A 73 -8.17 -22.07 -2.66
CA GLU A 73 -9.22 -23.06 -2.93
C GLU A 73 -8.75 -24.36 -2.26
N GLU A 74 -9.44 -24.82 -1.23
CA GLU A 74 -9.25 -26.19 -0.74
C GLU A 74 -9.56 -27.15 -1.91
N ALA A 75 -8.61 -28.05 -2.18
CA ALA A 75 -8.64 -29.00 -3.29
C ALA A 75 -9.52 -30.22 -2.99
#